data_AF-H2YJ08-F1
#
_entry.id   AF-H2YJ08-F1
#
_cell.length_a   1.000
_cell.length_b   1.000
_cell.length_c   1.000
_cell.angle_alpha   90.00
_cell.angle_beta   90.00
_cell.angle_gamma   90.00
#
_symmetry.space_group_name_H-M   'P 1'
#
loop_
_entity.id
_entity.type
_entity.pdbx_description
1 polymer ?
#
loop_
_entity_poly.entity_id
_entity_poly.type
_entity_poly.pdbx_seq_one_letter_code
_entity_poly.pdbx_strand_id
1 'polypeptide(L)'
;MSKAAKRYGSVIKLNADKVAEYKALHASVWPAVLARLEKSNVRNYTIYYCAQLGLLFSHFEYIGEDFDGDMSAVGEDPVTKDWWKVCEPCQSPLNWEGPPPSEGGKGDWWQPMEEVFHDGHPASGYQ
;
A
#
# COMPACT_ATOMS: atom_id res chain seq x y z
N MET A 1 -19.08 3.04 -21.68
CA MET A 1 -17.65 3.42 -21.66
C MET A 1 -17.07 2.87 -20.37
N SER A 2 -16.07 1.98 -20.41
CA SER A 2 -15.37 1.55 -19.19
C SER A 2 -14.57 2.73 -18.65
N LYS A 3 -14.69 3.04 -17.37
CA LYS A 3 -13.90 4.08 -16.70
C LYS A 3 -12.46 3.59 -16.58
N ALA A 4 -11.47 4.44 -16.88
CA ALA A 4 -10.07 4.10 -16.69
C ALA A 4 -9.76 4.00 -15.20
N ALA A 5 -8.93 3.03 -14.81
CA ALA A 5 -8.44 2.92 -13.43
C ALA A 5 -7.61 4.16 -13.06
N LYS A 6 -7.71 4.57 -11.79
CA LYS A 6 -6.83 5.59 -11.20
C LYS A 6 -5.60 4.90 -10.62
N ARG A 7 -4.39 5.38 -10.90
CA ARG A 7 -3.17 4.80 -10.33
C ARG A 7 -2.70 5.63 -9.15
N TYR A 8 -2.16 4.94 -8.17
CA TYR A 8 -1.62 5.53 -6.95
C TYR A 8 -0.19 5.03 -6.77
N GLY A 9 0.71 5.95 -6.45
CA GLY A 9 2.09 5.67 -6.10
C GLY A 9 2.40 6.27 -4.73
N SER A 10 3.13 5.54 -3.89
CA SER A 10 3.57 6.05 -2.60
C SER A 10 4.90 5.45 -2.16
N VAL A 11 5.62 6.14 -1.28
CA VAL A 11 6.90 5.69 -0.74
C VAL A 11 6.92 5.72 0.78
N ILE A 12 7.73 4.82 1.35
CA ILE A 12 8.02 4.77 2.79
C ILE A 12 9.44 4.24 2.99
N LYS A 13 10.11 4.58 4.09
CA LYS A 13 11.37 3.91 4.43
C LYS A 13 11.11 2.53 5.03
N LEU A 14 12.03 1.61 4.77
CA LEU A 14 12.09 0.31 5.41
C LEU A 14 13.26 0.28 6.37
N ASN A 15 13.01 -0.11 7.60
CA ASN A 15 14.05 -0.26 8.64
C ASN A 15 15.05 -1.33 8.18
N ALA A 16 16.34 -0.99 8.19
CA ALA A 16 17.39 -1.80 7.56
C ALA A 16 17.54 -3.18 8.21
N ASP A 17 17.28 -3.29 9.51
CA ASP A 17 17.28 -4.54 10.29
C ASP A 17 16.02 -5.40 10.06
N LYS A 18 14.99 -4.86 9.40
CA LYS A 18 13.68 -5.49 9.19
C LYS A 18 13.42 -5.93 7.75
N VAL A 19 14.39 -5.77 6.85
CA VAL A 19 14.23 -6.08 5.42
C VAL A 19 13.82 -7.54 5.19
N ALA A 20 14.47 -8.48 5.87
CA ALA A 20 14.17 -9.91 5.72
C ALA A 20 12.77 -10.25 6.26
N GLU A 21 12.40 -9.67 7.40
CA GLU A 21 11.09 -9.85 8.03
C GLU A 21 9.96 -9.31 7.13
N TYR A 22 10.12 -8.10 6.61
CA TYR A 22 9.14 -7.49 5.70
C TYR A 22 8.88 -8.33 4.45
N LYS A 23 9.96 -8.88 3.85
CA LYS A 23 9.86 -9.78 2.70
C LYS A 23 9.15 -11.09 3.05
N ALA A 24 9.44 -11.66 4.22
CA ALA A 24 8.81 -12.91 4.66
C ALA A 24 7.30 -12.71 4.90
N LEU A 25 6.92 -11.59 5.53
CA LEU A 25 5.51 -11.19 5.69
C LEU A 25 4.83 -11.12 4.32
N HIS A 26 5.38 -10.36 3.37
CA HIS A 26 4.74 -10.12 2.07
C HIS A 26 4.79 -11.32 1.10
N ALA A 27 5.64 -12.31 1.36
CA ALA A 27 5.60 -13.58 0.66
C ALA A 27 4.39 -14.46 1.08
N SER A 28 3.74 -14.13 2.19
CA SER A 28 2.60 -14.88 2.73
C SER A 28 1.56 -13.95 3.35
N VAL A 29 1.14 -12.94 2.58
CA VAL A 29 0.10 -12.00 2.99
C VAL A 29 -1.16 -12.77 3.37
N TRP A 30 -1.81 -12.36 4.46
CA TRP A 30 -3.02 -13.02 4.95
C TRP A 30 -4.14 -12.90 3.90
N PRO A 31 -4.79 -14.02 3.51
CA PRO A 31 -5.80 -14.01 2.44
C PRO A 31 -6.96 -13.03 2.70
N ALA A 32 -7.35 -12.83 3.96
CA ALA A 32 -8.41 -11.89 4.33
C ALA A 32 -8.02 -10.42 4.07
N VAL A 33 -6.75 -10.05 4.21
CA VAL A 33 -6.25 -8.70 3.88
C VAL A 33 -6.34 -8.47 2.38
N LEU A 34 -5.93 -9.46 1.58
CA LEU A 34 -6.05 -9.41 0.11
C LEU A 34 -7.52 -9.29 -0.32
N ALA A 35 -8.41 -10.07 0.29
CA ALA A 35 -9.85 -10.01 0.03
C ALA A 35 -10.45 -8.64 0.39
N ARG A 36 -10.01 -8.01 1.49
CA ARG A 36 -10.44 -6.66 1.89
C ARG A 36 -10.00 -5.61 0.87
N LEU A 37 -8.76 -5.67 0.40
CA LEU A 37 -8.24 -4.78 -0.65
C LEU A 37 -9.01 -4.97 -1.97
N GLU A 38 -9.25 -6.23 -2.37
CA GLU A 38 -10.02 -6.55 -3.57
C GLU A 38 -11.45 -6.00 -3.49
N LYS A 39 -12.11 -6.18 -2.34
CA LYS A 39 -13.45 -5.64 -2.06
C LYS A 39 -13.47 -4.10 -2.07
N SER A 40 -12.36 -3.46 -1.70
CA SER A 40 -12.15 -2.00 -1.78
C SER A 40 -11.59 -1.54 -3.13
N ASN A 41 -11.84 -2.30 -4.21
CA ASN A 41 -11.51 -1.92 -5.58
C ASN A 41 -10.02 -1.67 -5.87
N VAL A 42 -9.11 -2.17 -5.03
CA VAL A 42 -7.65 -2.14 -5.26
C VAL A 42 -7.26 -3.31 -6.15
N ARG A 43 -6.50 -3.04 -7.22
CA ARG A 43 -6.01 -3.99 -8.22
C ARG A 43 -4.54 -3.74 -8.50
N ASN A 44 -3.87 -4.75 -9.08
CA ASN A 44 -2.49 -4.65 -9.52
C ASN A 44 -1.52 -4.08 -8.45
N TYR A 45 -1.75 -4.40 -7.17
CA TYR A 45 -0.99 -3.82 -6.07
C TYR A 45 0.39 -4.46 -5.97
N THR A 46 1.42 -3.65 -6.17
CA THR A 46 2.83 -4.07 -6.15
C THR A 46 3.63 -3.20 -5.18
N ILE A 47 4.54 -3.83 -4.44
CA ILE A 47 5.51 -3.13 -3.59
C ILE A 47 6.92 -3.51 -4.04
N TYR A 48 7.71 -2.50 -4.42
CA TYR A 48 9.11 -2.61 -4.80
C TYR A 48 10.00 -2.16 -3.64
N TYR A 49 11.20 -2.74 -3.53
CA TYR A 49 12.20 -2.31 -2.55
C TYR A 49 13.47 -1.86 -3.25
N CYS A 50 13.89 -0.60 -3.02
CA CYS A 50 15.16 -0.06 -3.44
C CYS A 50 16.16 -0.16 -2.28
N ALA A 51 17.03 -1.17 -2.31
CA ALA A 51 18.01 -1.41 -1.26
C ALA A 51 19.01 -0.25 -1.08
N GLN A 52 19.35 0.43 -2.17
CA GLN A 52 20.30 1.56 -2.18
C GLN A 52 19.75 2.78 -1.41
N LEU A 53 18.44 2.99 -1.47
CA LEU A 53 17.77 4.12 -0.79
C LEU A 53 17.09 3.70 0.52
N GLY A 54 16.96 2.40 0.79
CA GLY A 54 16.17 1.89 1.91
C GLY A 54 14.69 2.23 1.80
N LEU A 55 14.16 2.39 0.58
CA LEU A 55 12.79 2.80 0.32
C LEU A 55 11.97 1.66 -0.24
N LEU A 56 10.71 1.57 0.21
CA LEU A 56 9.67 0.85 -0.48
C LEU A 56 8.89 1.82 -1.37
N PHE A 57 8.55 1.36 -2.57
CA PHE A 57 7.64 2.04 -3.49
C PHE A 57 6.41 1.14 -3.68
N SER A 58 5.24 1.66 -3.33
CA SER A 58 3.97 0.98 -3.52
C SER A 58 3.25 1.56 -4.74
N HIS A 59 2.64 0.70 -5.54
CA HIS A 59 1.85 1.07 -6.71
C HIS A 59 0.59 0.21 -6.79
N PHE A 60 -0.59 0.82 -6.91
CA PHE A 60 -1.82 0.08 -7.21
C PHE A 60 -2.73 0.85 -8.16
N GLU A 61 -3.67 0.11 -8.75
CA GLU A 61 -4.76 0.63 -9.55
C GLU A 61 -6.06 0.56 -8.75
N TYR A 62 -6.85 1.63 -8.80
CA TYR A 62 -8.15 1.72 -8.16
C TYR A 62 -9.24 1.82 -9.23
N ILE A 63 -10.22 0.92 -9.16
CA ILE A 63 -11.30 0.81 -10.15
C ILE A 63 -12.67 1.27 -9.63
N GLY A 64 -12.75 1.72 -8.37
CA GLY A 64 -13.99 2.11 -7.73
C GLY A 64 -14.39 3.57 -8.00
N GLU A 65 -15.41 4.02 -7.27
CA GLU A 65 -15.97 5.38 -7.42
C GLU A 65 -15.83 6.25 -6.17
N ASP A 66 -15.72 5.65 -4.99
CA ASP A 66 -15.56 6.33 -3.70
C ASP A 66 -14.25 5.90 -3.03
N PHE A 67 -13.15 6.53 -3.43
CA PHE A 67 -11.80 6.16 -2.96
C PHE A 67 -11.67 6.32 -1.44
N ASP A 68 -12.17 7.42 -0.90
CA ASP A 68 -12.06 7.73 0.53
C ASP A 68 -12.89 6.73 1.35
N GLY A 69 -14.11 6.40 0.91
CA GLY A 69 -14.93 5.38 1.55
C GLY A 69 -14.29 3.99 1.50
N ASP A 70 -13.72 3.59 0.35
CA ASP A 70 -13.08 2.29 0.20
C ASP A 70 -11.79 2.17 1.03
N MET A 71 -10.98 3.22 1.11
CA MET A 71 -9.77 3.24 1.95
C MET A 71 -10.12 3.33 3.44
N SER A 72 -11.19 4.06 3.82
CA SER A 72 -11.71 4.04 5.19
C SER A 72 -12.14 2.62 5.58
N ALA A 73 -12.84 1.90 4.69
CA ALA A 73 -13.25 0.52 4.94
C ALA A 73 -12.07 -0.46 5.06
N VAL A 74 -10.94 -0.20 4.42
CA VAL A 74 -9.68 -0.94 4.64
C VAL A 74 -9.12 -0.61 6.03
N GLY A 75 -9.06 0.68 6.38
CA GLY A 75 -8.53 1.13 7.67
C GLY A 75 -9.38 0.79 8.88
N GLU A 76 -10.67 0.51 8.70
CA GLU A 76 -11.58 0.06 9.76
C GLU A 76 -11.57 -1.46 9.96
N ASP A 77 -11.10 -2.22 8.98
CA ASP A 77 -11.11 -3.69 9.01
C ASP A 77 -10.16 -4.24 10.09
N PRO A 78 -10.65 -5.05 11.04
CA PRO A 78 -9.84 -5.51 12.17
C PRO A 78 -8.67 -6.40 11.74
N VAL A 79 -8.85 -7.24 10.70
CA VAL A 79 -7.79 -8.12 10.21
C VAL A 79 -6.68 -7.31 9.54
N THR A 80 -7.05 -6.25 8.81
CA THR A 80 -6.11 -5.30 8.23
C THR A 80 -5.33 -4.56 9.31
N LYS A 81 -5.98 -4.12 10.38
CA LYS A 81 -5.28 -3.51 11.53
C LYS A 81 -4.30 -4.48 12.19
N ASP A 82 -4.67 -5.73 12.38
CA ASP A 82 -3.77 -6.74 12.94
C ASP A 82 -2.59 -7.05 12.01
N TRP A 83 -2.82 -7.03 10.70
CA TRP A 83 -1.76 -7.12 9.70
C TRP A 83 -0.82 -5.91 9.74
N TRP A 84 -1.35 -4.70 9.96
CA TRP A 84 -0.54 -3.50 10.10
C TRP A 84 0.37 -3.58 11.33
N LYS A 85 -0.09 -4.09 12.48
CA LYS A 85 0.74 -4.23 13.68
C LYS A 85 2.03 -5.03 13.47
N VAL A 86 2.05 -5.98 12.53
CA VAL A 86 3.27 -6.74 12.18
C VAL A 86 4.11 -6.06 11.10
N CYS A 87 3.50 -5.21 10.26
CA CYS A 87 4.19 -4.49 9.20
C CYS A 87 4.79 -3.15 9.65
N GLU A 88 4.08 -2.42 10.52
CA GLU A 88 4.43 -1.08 11.00
C GLU A 88 5.83 -1.03 11.65
N PRO A 89 6.26 -2.02 12.47
CA PRO A 89 7.62 -2.03 13.03
C PRO A 89 8.73 -2.16 11.98
N CYS A 90 8.40 -2.67 10.79
CA CYS A 90 9.36 -2.74 9.69
C CYS A 90 9.55 -1.39 8.99
N GLN A 91 8.64 -0.44 9.19
CA GLN A 91 8.54 0.77 8.38
C GLN A 91 8.97 2.02 9.15
N SER A 92 9.36 3.04 8.40
CA SER A 92 9.65 4.37 8.94
C SER A 92 9.01 5.43 8.03
N PRO A 93 7.89 6.04 8.45
CA PRO A 93 7.17 7.04 7.66
C PRO A 93 7.98 8.32 7.49
N LEU A 94 7.73 9.04 6.38
CA LEU A 94 8.39 10.32 6.09
C LEU A 94 7.68 11.53 6.73
N ASN A 95 6.35 11.45 6.86
CA ASN A 95 5.49 12.54 7.31
C ASN A 95 4.36 12.00 8.22
N TRP A 96 4.72 11.52 9.41
CA TRP A 96 3.77 10.95 10.37
C TRP A 96 4.08 11.38 11.79
N GLU A 97 3.01 11.60 12.56
CA GLU A 97 3.08 12.00 13.97
C GLU A 97 2.22 11.09 14.85
N GLY A 98 2.75 10.77 16.04
CA GLY A 98 2.05 9.97 17.03
C GLY A 98 2.25 8.45 16.86
N PRO A 99 1.34 7.63 17.43
CA PRO A 99 1.46 6.18 17.38
C PRO A 99 1.23 5.63 15.96
N PRO A 100 1.51 4.34 15.69
CA PRO A 100 1.26 3.76 14.37
C PRO A 100 -0.22 3.85 13.92
N PRO A 101 -0.51 3.70 12.61
CA PRO A 101 -1.86 3.76 12.05
C PRO A 101 -2.85 2.83 12.75
N SER A 102 -2.41 1.62 13.14
CA SER A 102 -3.21 0.65 13.89
C SER A 102 -3.69 1.15 15.25
N GLU A 103 -3.07 2.22 15.78
CA GLU A 103 -3.34 2.84 17.07
C GLU A 103 -3.85 4.30 16.97
N GLY A 104 -4.02 4.84 15.76
CA GLY A 104 -4.70 6.14 15.54
C GLY A 104 -3.80 7.38 15.49
N GLY A 105 -2.53 7.24 15.07
CA GLY A 105 -1.70 8.40 14.70
C GLY A 105 -2.24 9.15 13.48
N LYS A 106 -1.52 10.21 13.07
CA LYS A 106 -1.97 11.11 11.99
C LYS A 106 -0.83 11.47 11.04
N GLY A 107 -1.20 11.76 9.79
CA GLY A 107 -0.29 12.12 8.71
C GLY A 107 -0.33 11.12 7.57
N ASP A 108 0.73 11.12 6.77
CA ASP A 108 0.93 10.19 5.66
C ASP A 108 1.87 9.07 6.10
N TRP A 109 1.32 7.91 6.47
CA TRP A 109 2.15 6.75 6.81
C TRP A 109 3.00 6.35 5.60
N TRP A 110 2.34 6.22 4.45
CA TRP A 110 2.97 6.17 3.14
C TRP A 110 2.88 7.55 2.49
N GLN A 111 4.02 8.12 2.10
CA GLN A 111 4.07 9.41 1.43
C GLN A 111 3.54 9.28 0.00
N PRO A 112 2.43 9.94 -0.37
CA PRO A 112 1.90 9.91 -1.74
C PRO A 112 2.86 10.56 -2.73
N MET A 113 2.82 10.09 -3.98
CA MET A 113 3.56 10.63 -5.11
C MET A 113 2.63 11.15 -6.20
N GLU A 114 3.09 12.13 -6.97
CA GLU A 114 2.40 12.65 -8.15
C GLU A 114 2.63 11.73 -9.36
N GLU A 115 1.54 11.29 -10.00
CA GLU A 115 1.62 10.67 -11.33
C GLU A 115 1.89 11.75 -12.37
N VAL A 116 3.13 11.86 -12.82
CA VAL A 116 3.54 12.84 -13.85
C VAL A 116 3.45 12.31 -15.28
N PHE A 117 3.33 10.99 -15.45
CA PHE A 117 3.28 10.34 -16.76
C PHE A 117 2.60 8.96 -16.69
N HIS A 118 1.78 8.68 -17.69
CA HIS A 118 1.30 7.35 -18.06
C HIS A 118 1.22 7.31 -19.59
N ASP A 119 1.68 6.23 -20.21
CA ASP A 119 1.78 6.12 -21.67
C ASP A 119 0.44 5.91 -22.39
N GLY A 120 -0.64 5.71 -21.62
CA GLY A 120 -2.00 5.53 -22.12
C GLY A 120 -2.35 4.09 -22.48
N HIS A 121 -1.40 3.16 -22.39
CA HIS A 121 -1.66 1.76 -22.69
C HIS A 121 -2.24 1.02 -21.47
N PRO A 122 -3.07 -0.01 -21.67
CA PRO A 122 -3.45 -0.90 -20.58
C PRO A 122 -2.25 -1.74 -20.12
N ALA A 123 -2.37 -2.35 -18.94
CA ALA A 123 -1.39 -3.33 -18.48
C ALA A 123 -1.20 -4.44 -19.53
N SER A 124 0.06 -4.71 -19.88
CA SER A 124 0.40 -5.78 -20.79
C SER A 124 0.15 -7.13 -20.12
N GLY A 125 -0.77 -7.92 -20.68
CA GLY A 125 -0.86 -9.33 -20.32
C GLY A 125 0.35 -10.06 -20.89
N TYR A 126 1.19 -10.62 -20.02
CA TYR A 126 2.27 -11.51 -20.41
C TYR A 126 2.07 -12.85 -19.69
N GLN A 127 2.10 -13.95 -20.45
CA GLN A 127 2.05 -15.31 -19.92
C GLN A 127 3.46 -15.87 -19.78
#